data_AF-A0A9D6N6P0-F1
#
_entry.id   AF-A0A9D6N6P0-F1
#
_cell.length_a   1.000
_cell.length_b   1.000
_cell.length_c   1.000
_cell.angle_alpha   90.00
_cell.angle_beta   90.00
_cell.angle_gamma   90.00
#
_symmetry.space_group_name_H-M   'P 1'
#
loop_
_entity.id
_entity.type
_entity.pdbx_description
1 polymer ?
#
loop_
_entity_poly.entity_id
_entity_poly.type
_entity_poly.pdbx_seq_one_letter_code
_entity_poly.pdbx_strand_id
1 'polypeptide(L)'
;MSDKLYVVYGAGNDAVGLVEQITTAIAGAGGNIIDLRQDALHGLFTIDLVTDLGATELRLEQFRDLIRNIGEDTGLDLHVAKYVPNPRSADTRSLLLVLLGRDRPGIISRVSKDLSSHKINIEFSRMIAREGIFLMELLTDISQCTLPPGNLESVVREPMAAVGIRSMFQQQDVFNPKKRIILFDIAGSFISRDLLSEILDQARLSWQELAQEDPAAAAARLESLPTEVFGQIVRSLEVTPDSLELVHTLKRMGYRTALAARAFSPVTDLLKEKLGLDYAYGCPLGVDDDSQTLTGRLGEGESPETESVIARLLEAESVTREDVSIIEDHPDDPFPPGIRIQFPMRLVLDYVNQRVLSRETLSGVLGSFGLLRSGPRKG
;
A
#
# COMPACT_ATOMS: atom_id res chain seq x y z
N MET A 1 -27.72 29.65 -0.39
CA MET A 1 -27.30 28.84 -1.57
C MET A 1 -28.11 29.33 -2.76
N SER A 2 -27.61 29.14 -3.98
CA SER A 2 -28.33 29.47 -5.20
C SER A 2 -29.48 28.48 -5.47
N ASP A 3 -30.61 28.97 -6.00
CA ASP A 3 -31.71 28.12 -6.46
C ASP A 3 -31.46 27.52 -7.86
N LYS A 4 -30.43 28.01 -8.57
CA LYS A 4 -30.03 27.65 -9.93
C LYS A 4 -28.81 26.72 -9.96
N LEU A 5 -28.80 25.70 -9.10
CA LEU A 5 -27.80 24.64 -9.16
C LEU A 5 -28.22 23.53 -10.14
N TYR A 6 -27.32 23.13 -11.02
CA TYR A 6 -27.51 22.10 -12.03
C TYR A 6 -26.33 21.15 -12.06
N VAL A 7 -26.58 19.86 -12.27
CA VAL A 7 -25.53 18.88 -12.55
C VAL A 7 -25.51 18.62 -14.05
N VAL A 8 -24.32 18.75 -14.64
CA VAL A 8 -24.02 18.34 -16.00
C VAL A 8 -23.20 17.07 -15.91
N TYR A 9 -23.63 16.01 -16.59
CA TYR A 9 -22.94 14.72 -16.56
C TYR A 9 -22.97 14.05 -17.92
N GLY A 10 -21.98 13.22 -18.23
CA GLY A 10 -21.94 12.54 -19.52
C GLY A 10 -20.69 11.71 -19.77
N ALA A 11 -20.66 11.05 -20.94
CA ALA A 11 -19.60 10.15 -21.35
C ALA A 11 -19.37 10.16 -22.86
N GLY A 12 -18.19 9.71 -23.29
CA GLY A 12 -17.85 9.51 -24.70
C GLY A 12 -16.39 9.11 -24.90
N ASN A 13 -15.87 9.27 -26.11
CA ASN A 13 -14.46 8.96 -26.37
C ASN A 13 -13.55 10.04 -25.77
N ASP A 14 -12.43 9.63 -25.19
CA ASP A 14 -11.44 10.54 -24.61
C ASP A 14 -10.62 11.28 -25.68
N ALA A 15 -10.36 12.57 -25.42
CA ALA A 15 -9.67 13.47 -26.33
C ALA A 15 -9.02 14.65 -25.58
N VAL A 16 -7.93 15.16 -26.13
CA VAL A 16 -7.23 16.32 -25.57
C VAL A 16 -8.13 17.57 -25.69
N GLY A 17 -8.40 18.21 -24.54
CA GLY A 17 -9.13 19.48 -24.47
C GLY A 17 -10.61 19.40 -24.06
N LEU A 18 -11.19 18.19 -23.87
CA LEU A 18 -12.61 18.04 -23.52
C LEU A 18 -13.03 18.89 -22.30
N VAL A 19 -12.27 18.82 -21.21
CA VAL A 19 -12.55 19.61 -19.98
C VAL A 19 -12.46 21.12 -20.26
N GLU A 20 -11.52 21.57 -21.08
CA GLU A 20 -11.34 22.98 -21.43
C GLU A 20 -12.49 23.52 -22.29
N GLN A 21 -12.97 22.74 -23.27
CA GLN A 21 -14.12 23.10 -24.10
C GLN A 21 -15.41 23.20 -23.26
N ILE A 22 -15.68 22.21 -22.42
CA ILE A 22 -16.87 22.19 -21.54
C ILE A 22 -16.83 23.38 -20.55
N THR A 23 -15.71 23.56 -19.86
CA THR A 23 -15.60 24.58 -18.79
C THR A 23 -15.55 25.99 -19.36
N THR A 24 -14.90 26.23 -20.50
CA THR A 24 -14.87 27.54 -21.16
C THR A 24 -16.25 27.96 -21.67
N ALA A 25 -17.04 27.03 -22.22
CA ALA A 25 -18.41 27.35 -22.65
C ALA A 25 -19.33 27.70 -21.47
N ILE A 26 -19.22 26.98 -20.34
CA ILE A 26 -19.96 27.30 -19.10
C ILE A 26 -19.52 28.65 -18.52
N ALA A 27 -18.22 28.94 -18.49
CA ALA A 27 -17.68 30.21 -18.00
C ALA A 27 -18.07 31.40 -18.91
N GLY A 28 -18.05 31.21 -20.24
CA GLY A 28 -18.52 32.20 -21.22
C GLY A 28 -20.03 32.49 -21.11
N ALA A 29 -20.80 31.50 -20.63
CA ALA A 29 -22.21 31.66 -20.25
C ALA A 29 -22.42 32.32 -18.87
N GLY A 30 -21.33 32.68 -18.15
CA GLY A 30 -21.36 33.29 -16.83
C GLY A 30 -21.62 32.30 -15.67
N GLY A 31 -21.62 31.00 -15.95
CA GLY A 31 -21.80 29.95 -14.93
C GLY A 31 -20.53 29.71 -14.13
N ASN A 32 -20.67 29.45 -12.83
CA ASN A 32 -19.57 29.02 -11.98
C ASN A 32 -19.65 27.51 -11.73
N ILE A 33 -18.52 26.81 -11.63
CA ILE A 33 -18.48 25.38 -11.30
C ILE A 33 -18.10 25.23 -9.82
N ILE A 34 -18.88 24.47 -9.06
CA ILE A 34 -18.73 24.32 -7.60
C ILE A 34 -18.24 22.93 -7.15
N ASP A 35 -18.37 21.92 -8.01
CA ASP A 35 -17.76 20.59 -7.87
C ASP A 35 -17.53 20.02 -9.28
N LEU A 36 -16.48 19.22 -9.46
CA LEU A 36 -16.13 18.56 -10.73
C LEU A 36 -15.42 17.24 -10.45
N ARG A 37 -15.90 16.17 -11.07
CA ARG A 37 -15.27 14.85 -11.14
C ARG A 37 -15.14 14.45 -12.60
N GLN A 38 -14.02 13.83 -12.93
CA GLN A 38 -13.72 13.38 -14.29
C GLN A 38 -12.86 12.12 -14.18
N ASP A 39 -13.12 11.14 -15.05
CA ASP A 39 -12.31 9.93 -15.19
C ASP A 39 -12.01 9.67 -16.68
N ALA A 40 -10.92 8.96 -16.95
CA ALA A 40 -10.43 8.65 -18.29
C ALA A 40 -9.92 7.21 -18.33
N LEU A 41 -10.82 6.28 -18.64
CA LEU A 41 -10.59 4.83 -18.52
C LEU A 41 -10.49 4.17 -19.90
N HIS A 42 -9.27 3.80 -20.29
CA HIS A 42 -8.99 3.09 -21.55
C HIS A 42 -9.55 3.76 -22.83
N GLY A 43 -9.58 5.10 -22.86
CA GLY A 43 -10.12 5.88 -23.98
C GLY A 43 -11.63 6.20 -23.89
N LEU A 44 -12.29 5.82 -22.79
CA LEU A 44 -13.60 6.35 -22.40
C LEU A 44 -13.40 7.52 -21.44
N PHE A 45 -13.95 8.68 -21.77
CA PHE A 45 -14.02 9.85 -20.89
C PHE A 45 -15.39 9.90 -20.20
N THR A 46 -15.41 10.21 -18.90
CA THR A 46 -16.63 10.53 -18.15
C THR A 46 -16.43 11.81 -17.35
N ILE A 47 -17.50 12.59 -17.18
CA ILE A 47 -17.49 13.81 -16.38
C ILE A 47 -18.81 14.00 -15.64
N ASP A 48 -18.72 14.43 -14.38
CA ASP A 48 -19.80 14.94 -13.55
C ASP A 48 -19.38 16.31 -13.01
N LEU A 49 -20.12 17.38 -13.30
CA LEU A 49 -19.84 18.71 -12.74
C LEU A 49 -21.11 19.40 -12.25
N VAL A 50 -20.98 20.17 -11.18
CA VAL A 50 -22.08 20.95 -10.60
C VAL A 50 -21.87 22.42 -10.91
N THR A 51 -22.79 22.99 -11.68
CA THR A 51 -22.79 24.40 -12.10
C THR A 51 -23.76 25.21 -11.25
N ASP A 52 -23.31 26.35 -10.74
CA ASP A 52 -24.15 27.42 -10.21
C ASP A 52 -24.39 28.49 -11.28
N LEU A 53 -25.64 28.64 -11.70
CA LEU A 53 -26.10 29.67 -12.63
C LEU A 53 -26.77 30.87 -11.92
N GLY A 54 -26.64 30.98 -10.60
CA GLY A 54 -27.29 32.00 -9.76
C GLY A 54 -26.91 33.44 -10.10
N ALA A 55 -25.70 33.65 -10.62
CA ALA A 55 -25.23 34.94 -11.12
C ALA A 55 -25.69 35.27 -12.56
N THR A 56 -26.42 34.37 -13.22
CA THR A 56 -26.79 34.48 -14.64
C THR A 56 -28.29 34.69 -14.84
N GLU A 57 -28.67 35.32 -15.95
CA GLU A 57 -30.08 35.36 -16.38
C GLU A 57 -30.56 34.06 -17.07
N LEU A 58 -29.64 33.11 -17.35
CA LEU A 58 -29.94 31.89 -18.10
C LEU A 58 -31.06 31.05 -17.49
N ARG A 59 -31.91 30.52 -18.36
CA ARG A 59 -32.97 29.55 -18.05
C ARG A 59 -32.49 28.13 -18.37
N LEU A 60 -33.05 27.13 -17.68
CA LEU A 60 -32.66 25.72 -17.81
C LEU A 60 -32.62 25.25 -19.27
N GLU A 61 -33.61 25.58 -20.09
CA GLU A 61 -33.62 25.13 -21.49
C GLU A 61 -32.47 25.77 -22.32
N GLN A 62 -32.14 27.04 -22.07
CA GLN A 62 -31.00 27.70 -22.73
C GLN A 62 -29.65 27.07 -22.30
N PHE A 63 -29.57 26.60 -21.05
CA PHE A 63 -28.40 25.87 -20.56
C PHE A 63 -28.34 24.44 -21.11
N ARG A 64 -29.49 23.76 -21.28
CA ARG A 64 -29.58 22.47 -21.98
C ARG A 64 -29.16 22.57 -23.43
N ASP A 65 -29.59 23.62 -24.14
CA ASP A 65 -29.15 23.88 -25.51
C ASP A 65 -27.63 24.11 -25.56
N LEU A 66 -27.06 24.90 -24.63
CA LEU A 66 -25.61 25.09 -24.52
C LEU A 66 -24.88 23.75 -24.31
N ILE A 67 -25.29 22.94 -23.34
CA ILE A 67 -24.64 21.66 -23.02
C ILE A 67 -24.80 20.65 -24.17
N ARG A 68 -25.96 20.62 -24.85
CA ARG A 68 -26.15 19.75 -26.02
C ARG A 68 -25.22 20.14 -27.16
N ASN A 69 -25.08 21.44 -27.45
CA ASN A 69 -24.16 21.93 -28.48
C ASN A 69 -22.71 21.54 -28.15
N ILE A 70 -22.27 21.66 -26.88
CA ILE A 70 -20.95 21.17 -26.44
C ILE A 70 -20.82 19.65 -26.69
N GLY A 71 -21.87 18.88 -26.41
CA GLY A 71 -21.90 17.44 -26.70
C GLY A 71 -21.77 17.12 -28.19
N GLU A 72 -22.46 17.88 -29.05
CA GLU A 72 -22.37 17.78 -30.51
C GLU A 72 -20.96 18.14 -31.04
N ASP A 73 -20.33 19.20 -30.50
CA ASP A 73 -18.97 19.64 -30.87
C ASP A 73 -17.87 18.68 -30.35
N THR A 74 -18.04 18.12 -29.15
CA THR A 74 -17.05 17.24 -28.50
C THR A 74 -17.21 15.75 -28.82
N GLY A 75 -18.39 15.33 -29.29
CA GLY A 75 -18.75 13.92 -29.43
C GLY A 75 -19.09 13.22 -28.10
N LEU A 76 -19.43 13.98 -27.06
CA LEU A 76 -19.85 13.46 -25.75
C LEU A 76 -21.38 13.47 -25.59
N ASP A 77 -21.95 12.42 -25.01
CA ASP A 77 -23.36 12.37 -24.62
C ASP A 77 -23.55 13.10 -23.28
N LEU A 78 -23.82 14.42 -23.33
CA LEU A 78 -23.93 15.30 -22.17
C LEU A 78 -25.39 15.61 -21.79
N HIS A 79 -25.71 15.43 -20.51
CA HIS A 79 -27.05 15.59 -19.93
C HIS A 79 -27.09 16.65 -18.83
N VAL A 80 -28.27 17.25 -18.59
CA VAL A 80 -28.47 18.28 -17.56
C VAL A 80 -29.68 17.99 -16.68
N ALA A 81 -29.43 17.85 -15.37
CA ALA A 81 -30.45 17.74 -14.33
C ALA A 81 -30.35 18.88 -13.30
N LYS A 82 -31.45 19.16 -12.58
CA LYS A 82 -31.38 20.09 -11.43
C LYS A 82 -30.60 19.42 -10.30
N TYR A 83 -29.55 20.07 -9.80
CA TYR A 83 -28.83 19.60 -8.64
C TYR A 83 -29.61 19.95 -7.38
N VAL A 84 -29.91 18.94 -6.57
CA VAL A 84 -30.43 19.09 -5.20
C VAL A 84 -29.29 18.68 -4.28
N PRO A 85 -28.69 19.62 -3.52
CA PRO A 85 -27.64 19.27 -2.57
C PRO A 85 -28.18 18.29 -1.54
N ASN A 86 -27.73 17.04 -1.60
CA ASN A 86 -27.98 16.07 -0.54
C ASN A 86 -26.83 16.21 0.48
N PRO A 87 -27.07 16.79 1.67
CA PRO A 87 -25.99 17.01 2.62
C PRO A 87 -25.44 15.65 3.10
N ARG A 88 -24.13 15.43 2.91
CA ARG A 88 -23.42 14.33 3.60
C ARG A 88 -23.69 14.47 5.10
N SER A 89 -24.15 13.40 5.74
CA SER A 89 -24.44 13.42 7.17
C SER A 89 -23.16 13.66 7.95
N ALA A 90 -23.25 14.37 9.08
CA ALA A 90 -22.10 14.49 9.99
C ALA A 90 -21.61 13.11 10.46
N ASP A 91 -22.53 12.15 10.57
CA ASP A 91 -22.25 10.75 10.87
C ASP A 91 -21.84 9.91 9.64
N THR A 92 -21.24 10.50 8.60
CA THR A 92 -20.68 9.74 7.45
C THR A 92 -19.47 8.93 7.91
N ARG A 93 -19.56 7.60 7.84
CA ARG A 93 -18.52 6.67 8.29
C ARG A 93 -17.94 5.98 7.06
N SER A 94 -16.85 6.51 6.53
CA SER A 94 -16.16 5.92 5.39
C SER A 94 -15.13 4.87 5.83
N LEU A 95 -15.17 3.71 5.18
CA LEU A 95 -14.26 2.60 5.35
C LEU A 95 -13.63 2.26 3.99
N LEU A 96 -12.31 2.35 3.88
CA LEU A 96 -11.57 1.88 2.71
C LEU A 96 -11.44 0.35 2.81
N LEU A 97 -11.90 -0.36 1.80
CA LEU A 97 -11.84 -1.80 1.65
C LEU A 97 -10.95 -2.15 0.47
N VAL A 98 -9.90 -2.93 0.73
CA VAL A 98 -8.92 -3.37 -0.25
C VAL A 98 -9.04 -4.88 -0.45
N LEU A 99 -9.00 -5.32 -1.70
CA LEU A 99 -9.31 -6.69 -2.11
C LEU A 99 -8.20 -7.25 -3.00
N LEU A 100 -7.41 -8.19 -2.48
CA LEU A 100 -6.36 -8.90 -3.23
C LEU A 100 -6.77 -10.36 -3.50
N GLY A 101 -6.53 -10.87 -4.70
CA GLY A 101 -6.49 -12.32 -4.94
C GLY A 101 -6.02 -12.69 -6.34
N ARG A 102 -6.31 -13.91 -6.77
CA ARG A 102 -6.19 -14.31 -8.18
C ARG A 102 -7.42 -13.84 -8.96
N ASP A 103 -7.20 -13.23 -10.10
CA ASP A 103 -8.30 -12.75 -10.95
C ASP A 103 -9.09 -13.91 -11.57
N ARG A 104 -10.41 -13.78 -11.56
CA ARG A 104 -11.37 -14.75 -12.12
C ARG A 104 -12.77 -14.15 -12.24
N PRO A 105 -13.59 -14.63 -13.19
CA PRO A 105 -14.98 -14.20 -13.31
C PRO A 105 -15.77 -14.33 -12.00
N GLY A 106 -16.58 -13.31 -11.70
CA GLY A 106 -17.54 -13.30 -10.58
C GLY A 106 -17.09 -12.63 -9.29
N ILE A 107 -15.81 -12.24 -9.13
CA ILE A 107 -15.31 -11.58 -7.90
C ILE A 107 -16.16 -10.35 -7.54
N ILE A 108 -16.24 -9.37 -8.45
CA ILE A 108 -16.98 -8.10 -8.23
C ILE A 108 -18.44 -8.36 -7.84
N SER A 109 -19.11 -9.32 -8.49
CA SER A 109 -20.51 -9.65 -8.22
C SER A 109 -20.70 -10.30 -6.84
N ARG A 110 -19.73 -11.09 -6.35
CA ARG A 110 -19.77 -11.59 -4.98
C ARG A 110 -19.54 -10.46 -3.98
N VAL A 111 -18.52 -9.63 -4.22
CA VAL A 111 -18.12 -8.49 -3.37
C VAL A 111 -19.29 -7.53 -3.17
N SER A 112 -19.88 -7.00 -4.26
CA SER A 112 -20.95 -6.01 -4.16
C SER A 112 -22.22 -6.57 -3.54
N LYS A 113 -22.56 -7.85 -3.83
CA LYS A 113 -23.68 -8.53 -3.20
C LYS A 113 -23.52 -8.62 -1.68
N ASP A 114 -22.33 -8.99 -1.21
CA ASP A 114 -22.01 -9.12 0.21
C ASP A 114 -22.18 -7.79 0.95
N LEU A 115 -21.49 -6.75 0.46
CA LEU A 115 -21.55 -5.39 0.99
C LEU A 115 -22.99 -4.84 1.02
N SER A 116 -23.74 -5.00 -0.07
CA SER A 116 -25.13 -4.54 -0.16
C SER A 116 -26.06 -5.24 0.85
N SER A 117 -25.79 -6.51 1.18
CA SER A 117 -26.59 -7.27 2.16
C SER A 117 -26.43 -6.73 3.59
N HIS A 118 -25.32 -6.04 3.87
CA HIS A 118 -25.04 -5.35 5.12
C HIS A 118 -25.33 -3.84 5.07
N LYS A 119 -26.00 -3.36 4.02
CA LYS A 119 -26.28 -1.92 3.75
C LYS A 119 -25.00 -1.05 3.67
N ILE A 120 -23.90 -1.65 3.23
CA ILE A 120 -22.66 -0.93 2.94
C ILE A 120 -22.75 -0.42 1.50
N ASN A 121 -22.66 0.89 1.30
CA ASN A 121 -22.62 1.48 -0.03
C ASN A 121 -21.17 1.59 -0.54
N ILE A 122 -20.95 1.50 -1.84
CA ILE A 122 -19.66 1.79 -2.47
C ILE A 122 -19.71 3.23 -2.97
N GLU A 123 -18.92 4.13 -2.37
CA GLU A 123 -18.81 5.54 -2.79
C GLU A 123 -17.82 5.72 -3.96
N PHE A 124 -16.79 4.88 -4.01
CA PHE A 124 -15.75 4.91 -5.05
C PHE A 124 -15.14 3.52 -5.23
N SER A 125 -14.68 3.20 -6.43
CA SER A 125 -14.08 1.90 -6.74
C SER A 125 -12.98 2.03 -7.80
N ARG A 126 -11.76 1.58 -7.52
CA ARG A 126 -10.61 1.61 -8.44
C ARG A 126 -9.95 0.24 -8.54
N MET A 127 -9.64 -0.19 -9.76
CA MET A 127 -8.77 -1.35 -9.99
C MET A 127 -7.32 -0.88 -10.01
N ILE A 128 -6.45 -1.51 -9.22
CA ILE A 128 -5.02 -1.15 -9.13
C ILE A 128 -4.21 -2.01 -10.10
N ALA A 129 -4.44 -3.33 -10.13
CA ALA A 129 -3.70 -4.27 -10.97
C ALA A 129 -4.61 -5.31 -11.63
N ARG A 130 -4.12 -5.88 -12.74
CA ARG A 130 -4.72 -6.98 -13.53
C ARG A 130 -3.63 -7.98 -13.92
N GLU A 131 -3.92 -8.88 -14.86
CA GLU A 131 -3.04 -9.94 -15.38
C GLU A 131 -2.79 -11.06 -14.36
N GLY A 132 -3.85 -11.82 -14.04
CA GLY A 132 -3.81 -12.97 -13.13
C GLY A 132 -3.88 -12.59 -11.65
N ILE A 133 -3.51 -11.36 -11.29
CA ILE A 133 -3.77 -10.76 -9.98
C ILE A 133 -4.99 -9.85 -10.09
N PHE A 134 -5.89 -9.98 -9.12
CA PHE A 134 -6.97 -9.04 -8.85
C PHE A 134 -6.54 -8.16 -7.68
N LEU A 135 -6.43 -6.85 -7.90
CA LEU A 135 -6.29 -5.89 -6.80
C LEU A 135 -7.22 -4.69 -7.00
N MET A 136 -8.03 -4.40 -5.99
CA MET A 136 -9.04 -3.34 -6.05
C MET A 136 -9.16 -2.55 -4.73
N GLU A 137 -9.29 -1.23 -4.86
CA GLU A 137 -9.75 -0.28 -3.84
C GLU A 137 -11.26 -0.07 -3.94
N LEU A 138 -11.94 -0.07 -2.79
CA LEU A 138 -13.32 0.36 -2.63
C LEU A 138 -13.40 1.34 -1.46
N LEU A 139 -13.78 2.60 -1.70
CA LEU A 139 -14.22 3.45 -0.59
C LEU A 139 -15.69 3.14 -0.33
N THR A 140 -16.04 2.79 0.90
CA THR A 140 -17.39 2.39 1.27
C THR A 140 -17.98 3.28 2.36
N ASP A 141 -19.26 3.61 2.25
CA ASP A 141 -20.04 4.22 3.32
C ASP A 141 -20.70 3.10 4.15
N ILE A 142 -20.35 3.05 5.44
CA ILE A 142 -20.89 2.09 6.41
C ILE A 142 -21.90 2.72 7.38
N SER A 143 -22.34 3.96 7.16
CA SER A 143 -23.24 4.67 8.07
C SER A 143 -24.60 4.01 8.22
N GLN A 144 -25.14 3.42 7.16
CA GLN A 144 -26.38 2.63 7.18
C GLN A 144 -26.19 1.17 7.61
N CYS A 145 -24.95 0.73 7.86
CA CYS A 145 -24.68 -0.63 8.30
C CYS A 145 -25.18 -0.87 9.73
N THR A 146 -25.97 -1.92 9.90
CA THR A 146 -26.59 -2.31 11.18
C THR A 146 -25.70 -3.18 12.06
N LEU A 147 -24.45 -3.44 11.64
CA LEU A 147 -23.47 -4.20 12.42
C LEU A 147 -22.58 -3.24 13.23
N PRO A 148 -22.19 -3.60 14.48
CA PRO A 148 -21.18 -2.84 15.21
C PRO A 148 -19.82 -2.95 14.48
N PRO A 149 -19.00 -1.88 14.44
CA PRO A 149 -17.78 -1.85 13.62
C PRO A 149 -16.82 -3.03 13.83
N GLY A 150 -16.62 -3.47 15.08
CA GLY A 150 -15.75 -4.61 15.41
C GLY A 150 -16.22 -5.98 14.86
N ASN A 151 -17.49 -6.10 14.47
CA ASN A 151 -18.01 -7.30 13.81
C ASN A 151 -18.02 -7.17 12.27
N LEU A 152 -18.03 -5.93 11.77
CA LEU A 152 -18.21 -5.63 10.35
C LEU A 152 -17.10 -6.23 9.49
N GLU A 153 -15.84 -6.05 9.90
CA GLU A 153 -14.69 -6.62 9.20
C GLU A 153 -14.79 -8.14 9.09
N SER A 154 -15.06 -8.82 10.21
CA SER A 154 -15.15 -10.28 10.27
C SER A 154 -16.25 -10.83 9.37
N VAL A 155 -17.43 -10.19 9.41
CA VAL A 155 -18.60 -10.59 8.61
C VAL A 155 -18.36 -10.42 7.10
N VAL A 156 -17.63 -9.39 6.67
CA VAL A 156 -17.25 -9.22 5.25
C VAL A 156 -16.00 -10.05 4.88
N ARG A 157 -15.09 -10.35 5.82
CA ARG A 157 -13.84 -11.08 5.57
C ARG A 157 -14.05 -12.56 5.26
N GLU A 158 -14.96 -13.23 5.98
CA GLU A 158 -15.26 -14.66 5.76
C GLU A 158 -15.81 -14.95 4.33
N PRO A 159 -16.82 -14.21 3.81
CA PRO A 159 -17.30 -14.34 2.44
C PRO A 159 -16.24 -14.09 1.36
N MET A 160 -15.31 -13.15 1.55
CA MET A 160 -14.22 -12.90 0.59
C MET A 160 -13.18 -14.03 0.63
N ALA A 161 -12.80 -14.49 1.82
CA ALA A 161 -11.86 -15.60 1.98
C ALA A 161 -12.41 -16.88 1.31
N ALA A 162 -13.72 -17.14 1.41
CA ALA A 162 -14.39 -18.25 0.76
C ALA A 162 -14.37 -18.20 -0.79
N VAL A 163 -14.09 -17.04 -1.40
CA VAL A 163 -13.85 -16.91 -2.85
C VAL A 163 -12.37 -16.73 -3.23
N GLY A 164 -11.44 -16.87 -2.27
CA GLY A 164 -10.00 -16.73 -2.51
C GLY A 164 -9.52 -15.28 -2.60
N ILE A 165 -10.29 -14.34 -2.06
CA ILE A 165 -9.95 -12.92 -1.99
C ILE A 165 -9.63 -12.57 -0.54
N ARG A 166 -8.44 -12.00 -0.31
CA ARG A 166 -8.03 -11.41 0.97
C ARG A 166 -8.58 -9.98 1.02
N SER A 167 -9.42 -9.69 2.02
CA SER A 167 -9.93 -8.34 2.29
C SER A 167 -9.21 -7.67 3.46
N MET A 168 -8.94 -6.39 3.30
CA MET A 168 -8.31 -5.51 4.28
C MET A 168 -9.15 -4.24 4.43
N PHE A 169 -9.18 -3.67 5.63
CA PHE A 169 -10.05 -2.56 5.97
C PHE A 169 -9.24 -1.44 6.64
N GLN A 170 -9.49 -0.19 6.27
CA GLN A 170 -8.87 0.99 6.86
C GLN A 170 -9.94 2.06 7.10
N GLN A 171 -10.09 2.51 8.34
CA GLN A 171 -10.92 3.67 8.66
C GLN A 171 -10.20 4.92 8.13
N GLN A 172 -10.90 5.74 7.32
CA GLN A 172 -10.29 6.91 6.69
C GLN A 172 -10.48 8.15 7.58
N ASP A 173 -9.50 8.43 8.44
CA ASP A 173 -9.48 9.66 9.22
C ASP A 173 -8.94 10.84 8.37
N VAL A 174 -9.87 11.50 7.66
CA VAL A 174 -9.57 12.50 6.61
C VAL A 174 -8.74 13.69 7.12
N PHE A 175 -8.78 13.98 8.41
CA PHE A 175 -8.14 15.16 9.00
C PHE A 175 -6.69 14.95 9.47
N ASN A 176 -6.20 13.70 9.49
CA ASN A 176 -4.85 13.42 9.98
C ASN A 176 -4.14 12.32 9.16
N PRO A 177 -3.36 12.69 8.11
CA PRO A 177 -2.48 11.76 7.43
C PRO A 177 -1.32 11.36 8.35
N LYS A 178 -1.58 10.37 9.22
CA LYS A 178 -0.61 9.83 10.19
C LYS A 178 0.70 9.43 9.51
N LYS A 179 1.83 9.62 10.20
CA LYS A 179 3.14 9.06 9.80
C LYS A 179 3.00 7.53 9.67
N ARG A 180 3.47 6.94 8.57
CA ARG A 180 3.44 5.49 8.34
C ARG A 180 4.87 4.92 8.40
N ILE A 181 5.04 3.76 9.02
CA ILE A 181 6.33 3.05 9.08
C ILE A 181 6.20 1.72 8.34
N ILE A 182 7.09 1.46 7.37
CA ILE A 182 7.34 0.10 6.87
C ILE A 182 8.48 -0.51 7.69
N LEU A 183 8.20 -1.63 8.34
CA LEU A 183 9.20 -2.55 8.88
C LEU A 183 9.36 -3.71 7.89
N PHE A 184 10.60 -4.07 7.57
CA PHE A 184 10.90 -5.31 6.85
C PHE A 184 11.35 -6.36 7.88
N ASP A 185 10.77 -7.56 7.86
CA ASP A 185 11.25 -8.73 8.61
C ASP A 185 11.67 -9.80 7.59
N ILE A 186 12.91 -9.68 7.11
CA ILE A 186 13.40 -10.34 5.89
C ILE A 186 14.81 -10.88 6.11
N ALA A 187 14.96 -12.21 6.04
CA ALA A 187 16.22 -12.90 6.32
C ALA A 187 17.24 -12.91 5.16
N GLY A 188 16.85 -12.68 3.91
CA GLY A 188 17.79 -12.87 2.77
C GLY A 188 17.37 -12.40 1.38
N SER A 189 16.45 -11.45 1.27
CA SER A 189 15.89 -11.01 -0.03
C SER A 189 16.38 -9.62 -0.50
N PHE A 190 17.23 -8.96 0.30
CA PHE A 190 17.87 -7.66 -0.02
C PHE A 190 19.25 -7.77 -0.69
N ILE A 191 19.91 -8.93 -0.59
CA ILE A 191 21.35 -9.12 -0.88
C ILE A 191 21.55 -9.98 -2.14
N SER A 192 22.51 -9.60 -2.98
CA SER A 192 22.93 -10.42 -4.13
C SER A 192 23.69 -11.67 -3.66
N ARG A 193 23.27 -12.85 -4.13
CA ARG A 193 23.81 -14.14 -3.65
C ARG A 193 25.15 -14.53 -4.27
N ASP A 194 25.40 -14.11 -5.51
CA ASP A 194 26.45 -14.70 -6.34
C ASP A 194 27.87 -14.29 -5.88
N LEU A 195 28.06 -13.00 -5.58
CA LEU A 195 29.31 -12.45 -5.05
C LEU A 195 29.59 -12.87 -3.59
N LEU A 196 28.53 -13.18 -2.85
CA LEU A 196 28.60 -13.61 -1.45
C LEU A 196 29.21 -15.02 -1.32
N SER A 197 28.92 -15.94 -2.26
CA SER A 197 29.50 -17.29 -2.30
C SER A 197 31.03 -17.29 -2.36
N GLU A 198 31.63 -16.53 -3.28
CA GLU A 198 33.09 -16.54 -3.52
C GLU A 198 33.91 -16.13 -2.30
N ILE A 199 33.32 -15.32 -1.43
CA ILE A 199 33.96 -14.76 -0.24
C ILE A 199 33.75 -15.67 0.98
N LEU A 200 32.59 -16.32 1.10
CA LEU A 200 32.38 -17.33 2.14
C LEU A 200 33.15 -18.64 1.88
N ASP A 201 33.33 -19.04 0.61
CA ASP A 201 34.17 -20.19 0.23
C ASP A 201 35.63 -19.99 0.70
N GLN A 202 36.17 -18.77 0.60
CA GLN A 202 37.50 -18.43 1.11
C GLN A 202 37.60 -18.56 2.64
N ALA A 203 36.51 -18.23 3.36
CA ALA A 203 36.39 -18.43 4.81
C ALA A 203 36.02 -19.88 5.19
N ARG A 204 35.73 -20.76 4.22
CA ARG A 204 35.16 -22.12 4.41
C ARG A 204 33.82 -22.14 5.14
N LEU A 205 33.00 -21.12 4.91
CA LEU A 205 31.65 -20.98 5.45
C LEU A 205 30.63 -21.14 4.31
N SER A 206 29.41 -21.56 4.63
CA SER A 206 28.29 -21.56 3.68
C SER A 206 27.25 -20.52 4.06
N TRP A 207 26.74 -19.77 3.07
CA TRP A 207 25.59 -18.88 3.29
C TRP A 207 24.36 -19.65 3.79
N GLN A 208 24.19 -20.92 3.38
CA GLN A 208 23.10 -21.76 3.86
C GLN A 208 23.27 -22.22 5.31
N GLU A 209 24.49 -22.16 5.85
CA GLU A 209 24.77 -22.43 7.27
C GLU A 209 24.69 -21.16 8.14
N LEU A 210 24.98 -20.00 7.58
CA LEU A 210 24.85 -18.71 8.28
C LEU A 210 23.43 -18.12 8.23
N ALA A 211 22.67 -18.40 7.17
CA ALA A 211 21.26 -18.00 7.03
C ALA A 211 20.29 -19.05 7.62
N GLN A 212 20.72 -19.82 8.63
CA GLN A 212 19.83 -20.65 9.43
C GLN A 212 18.93 -19.77 10.31
N GLU A 213 17.74 -20.25 10.66
CA GLU A 213 16.78 -19.49 11.46
C GLU A 213 17.25 -19.24 12.91
N ASP A 214 18.21 -20.03 13.42
CA ASP A 214 18.83 -19.81 14.73
C ASP A 214 20.13 -18.99 14.63
N PRO A 215 20.14 -17.72 15.08
CA PRO A 215 21.34 -16.89 15.08
C PRO A 215 22.40 -17.37 16.08
N ALA A 216 22.06 -18.18 17.08
CA ALA A 216 23.05 -18.75 18.01
C ALA A 216 23.84 -19.88 17.34
N ALA A 217 23.18 -20.80 16.62
CA ALA A 217 23.84 -21.79 15.78
C ALA A 217 24.71 -21.15 14.69
N ALA A 218 24.25 -20.06 14.05
CA ALA A 218 25.05 -19.30 13.09
C ALA A 218 26.27 -18.64 13.74
N ALA A 219 26.12 -18.04 14.93
CA ALA A 219 27.23 -17.41 15.66
C ALA A 219 28.33 -18.43 16.01
N ALA A 220 27.95 -19.65 16.42
CA ALA A 220 28.89 -20.72 16.73
C ALA A 220 29.74 -21.18 15.52
N ARG A 221 29.28 -20.94 14.28
CA ARG A 221 30.09 -21.18 13.07
C ARG A 221 31.13 -20.10 12.78
N LEU A 222 31.05 -18.96 13.47
CA LEU A 222 32.00 -17.86 13.36
C LEU A 222 33.06 -17.86 14.48
N GLU A 223 33.07 -18.86 15.38
CA GLU A 223 34.02 -18.94 16.49
C GLU A 223 35.48 -18.87 16.00
N SER A 224 36.30 -18.05 16.66
CA SER A 224 37.70 -17.77 16.32
C SER A 224 37.95 -17.07 14.96
N LEU A 225 36.91 -16.66 14.22
CA LEU A 225 37.08 -15.85 13.01
C LEU A 225 37.53 -14.42 13.40
N PRO A 226 38.59 -13.85 12.79
CA PRO A 226 39.02 -12.48 13.10
C PRO A 226 37.97 -11.43 12.72
N THR A 227 37.80 -10.41 13.56
CA THR A 227 36.79 -9.35 13.37
C THR A 227 36.94 -8.59 12.06
N GLU A 228 38.18 -8.27 11.65
CA GLU A 228 38.44 -7.58 10.37
C GLU A 228 38.14 -8.46 9.15
N VAL A 229 38.33 -9.78 9.23
CA VAL A 229 37.92 -10.70 8.14
C VAL A 229 36.40 -10.69 8.01
N PHE A 230 35.66 -10.83 9.13
CA PHE A 230 34.21 -10.71 9.12
C PHE A 230 33.74 -9.33 8.63
N GLY A 231 34.41 -8.26 9.02
CA GLY A 231 34.15 -6.90 8.54
C GLY A 231 34.35 -6.73 7.03
N GLN A 232 35.34 -7.41 6.43
CA GLN A 232 35.54 -7.43 4.99
C GLN A 232 34.44 -8.22 4.27
N ILE A 233 34.02 -9.37 4.81
CA ILE A 233 32.85 -10.13 4.31
C ILE A 233 31.62 -9.22 4.32
N VAL A 234 31.32 -8.55 5.44
CA VAL A 234 30.19 -7.62 5.55
C VAL A 234 30.28 -6.48 4.52
N ARG A 235 31.41 -5.77 4.43
CA ARG A 235 31.58 -4.63 3.50
C ARG A 235 31.30 -5.03 2.03
N SER A 236 31.65 -6.26 1.65
CA SER A 236 31.46 -6.80 0.28
C SER A 236 29.99 -7.02 -0.13
N LEU A 237 29.05 -7.10 0.81
CA LEU A 237 27.65 -7.43 0.54
C LEU A 237 26.98 -6.37 -0.35
N GLU A 238 26.58 -6.75 -1.56
CA GLU A 238 25.84 -5.86 -2.48
C GLU A 238 24.32 -6.00 -2.31
N VAL A 239 23.62 -4.87 -2.35
CA VAL A 239 22.15 -4.82 -2.33
C VAL A 239 21.60 -4.82 -3.75
N THR A 240 20.44 -5.45 -3.97
CA THR A 240 19.83 -5.48 -5.30
C THR A 240 19.29 -4.10 -5.71
N PRO A 241 19.44 -3.67 -6.99
CA PRO A 241 18.99 -2.34 -7.44
C PRO A 241 17.51 -2.07 -7.14
N ASP A 242 16.68 -3.09 -7.36
CA ASP A 242 15.23 -3.07 -7.18
C ASP A 242 14.85 -2.82 -5.70
N SER A 243 15.65 -3.32 -4.75
CA SER A 243 15.49 -3.05 -3.32
C SER A 243 15.76 -1.60 -2.96
N LEU A 244 16.82 -1.02 -3.53
CA LEU A 244 17.19 0.38 -3.35
C LEU A 244 16.13 1.29 -4.00
N GLU A 245 15.57 0.91 -5.15
CA GLU A 245 14.44 1.61 -5.77
C GLU A 245 13.16 1.55 -4.91
N LEU A 246 12.84 0.40 -4.33
CA LEU A 246 11.69 0.25 -3.43
C LEU A 246 11.80 1.15 -2.19
N VAL A 247 12.94 1.11 -1.49
CA VAL A 247 13.14 1.91 -0.28
C VAL A 247 13.14 3.42 -0.61
N HIS A 248 13.80 3.85 -1.69
CA HIS A 248 13.72 5.23 -2.15
C HIS A 248 12.30 5.66 -2.53
N THR A 249 11.50 4.77 -3.13
CA THR A 249 10.11 5.06 -3.50
C THR A 249 9.24 5.24 -2.25
N LEU A 250 9.35 4.33 -1.26
CA LEU A 250 8.67 4.44 0.03
C LEU A 250 9.02 5.73 0.78
N LYS A 251 10.31 6.11 0.84
CA LYS A 251 10.74 7.34 1.51
C LYS A 251 10.26 8.60 0.79
N ARG A 252 10.19 8.58 -0.55
CA ARG A 252 9.56 9.66 -1.35
C ARG A 252 8.04 9.75 -1.14
N MET A 253 7.37 8.66 -0.80
CA MET A 253 5.95 8.63 -0.39
C MET A 253 5.74 9.08 1.07
N GLY A 254 6.79 9.49 1.79
CA GLY A 254 6.70 9.95 3.19
C GLY A 254 6.65 8.84 4.23
N TYR A 255 6.90 7.58 3.85
CA TYR A 255 7.02 6.48 4.81
C TYR A 255 8.38 6.49 5.49
N ARG A 256 8.39 6.18 6.79
CA ARG A 256 9.59 5.72 7.50
C ARG A 256 9.87 4.26 7.16
N THR A 257 11.13 3.88 7.25
CA THR A 257 11.62 2.56 6.85
C THR A 257 12.52 1.95 7.93
N ALA A 258 12.21 0.72 8.31
CA ALA A 258 12.88 -0.02 9.37
C ALA A 258 13.19 -1.44 8.91
N LEU A 259 14.27 -2.05 9.42
CA LEU A 259 14.60 -3.47 9.22
C LEU A 259 14.70 -4.17 10.57
N ALA A 260 13.96 -5.25 10.75
CA ALA A 260 14.28 -6.32 11.69
C ALA A 260 14.86 -7.47 10.87
N ALA A 261 15.94 -8.10 11.34
CA ALA A 261 16.41 -9.33 10.75
C ALA A 261 17.09 -10.21 11.79
N ARG A 262 16.90 -11.53 11.67
CA ARG A 262 17.64 -12.56 12.43
C ARG A 262 19.09 -12.74 11.94
N ALA A 263 19.68 -11.65 11.44
CA ALA A 263 21.06 -11.54 10.97
C ALA A 263 21.86 -10.64 11.92
N PHE A 264 23.18 -10.75 11.93
CA PHE A 264 24.02 -10.01 12.89
C PHE A 264 23.99 -8.49 12.66
N SER A 265 24.07 -7.70 13.74
CA SER A 265 23.97 -6.23 13.69
C SER A 265 24.85 -5.57 12.61
N PRO A 266 26.14 -5.94 12.43
CA PRO A 266 26.98 -5.38 11.37
C PRO A 266 26.42 -5.55 9.95
N VAL A 267 25.68 -6.63 9.68
CA VAL A 267 24.99 -6.84 8.40
C VAL A 267 23.78 -5.91 8.28
N THR A 268 22.96 -5.80 9.33
CA THR A 268 21.77 -4.93 9.31
C THR A 268 22.13 -3.44 9.27
N ASP A 269 23.25 -3.04 9.88
CA ASP A 269 23.75 -1.66 9.86
C ASP A 269 24.31 -1.28 8.48
N LEU A 270 25.01 -2.21 7.80
CA LEU A 270 25.40 -2.02 6.41
C LEU A 270 24.19 -1.93 5.47
N LEU A 271 23.17 -2.77 5.66
CA LEU A 271 21.92 -2.66 4.91
C LEU A 271 21.20 -1.33 5.17
N LYS A 272 21.26 -0.83 6.41
CA LYS A 272 20.74 0.48 6.78
C LYS A 272 21.40 1.59 5.97
N GLU A 273 22.72 1.58 5.88
CA GLU A 273 23.49 2.55 5.11
C GLU A 273 23.21 2.42 3.60
N LYS A 274 23.38 1.23 3.02
CA LYS A 274 23.27 1.00 1.57
C LYS A 274 21.86 1.18 1.00
N LEU A 275 20.80 0.94 1.79
CA LEU A 275 19.40 1.19 1.39
C LEU A 275 18.86 2.54 1.89
N GLY A 276 19.59 3.24 2.78
CA GLY A 276 19.13 4.50 3.37
C GLY A 276 17.96 4.35 4.35
N LEU A 277 17.85 3.22 5.07
CA LEU A 277 16.78 2.96 6.05
C LEU A 277 16.88 3.88 7.27
N ASP A 278 15.73 4.25 7.86
CA ASP A 278 15.70 5.09 9.07
C ASP A 278 16.11 4.29 10.33
N TYR A 279 15.72 3.01 10.39
CA TYR A 279 16.03 2.09 11.50
C TYR A 279 16.52 0.74 10.98
N ALA A 280 17.36 0.07 11.75
CA ALA A 280 17.73 -1.32 11.54
C ALA A 280 18.05 -1.98 12.89
N TYR A 281 17.74 -3.26 13.01
CA TYR A 281 17.94 -4.07 14.21
C TYR A 281 18.35 -5.49 13.80
N GLY A 282 19.52 -5.93 14.28
CA GLY A 282 20.13 -7.23 14.03
C GLY A 282 20.71 -7.82 15.32
N CYS A 283 20.88 -9.14 15.37
CA CYS A 283 21.41 -9.86 16.52
C CYS A 283 22.82 -9.39 16.90
N PRO A 284 23.11 -9.00 18.16
CA PRO A 284 24.47 -8.66 18.57
C PRO A 284 25.37 -9.89 18.47
N LEU A 285 26.60 -9.71 18.00
CA LEU A 285 27.59 -10.78 17.83
C LEU A 285 28.74 -10.54 18.80
N GLY A 286 29.14 -11.58 19.54
CA GLY A 286 30.16 -11.48 20.58
C GLY A 286 31.57 -11.36 20.01
N VAL A 287 32.33 -10.39 20.52
CA VAL A 287 33.74 -10.15 20.19
C VAL A 287 34.58 -10.39 21.44
N ASP A 288 35.75 -11.00 21.26
CA ASP A 288 36.79 -11.13 22.25
C ASP A 288 37.83 -10.02 22.04
N ASP A 289 37.90 -9.06 22.97
CA ASP A 289 38.71 -7.84 22.81
C ASP A 289 40.22 -8.12 22.80
N ASP A 290 40.69 -9.12 23.57
CA ASP A 290 42.10 -9.48 23.69
C ASP A 290 42.65 -10.15 22.41
N SER A 291 41.85 -11.03 21.77
CA SER A 291 42.23 -11.76 20.56
C SER A 291 41.78 -11.10 19.25
N GLN A 292 40.83 -10.16 19.31
CA GLN A 292 40.15 -9.57 18.15
C GLN A 292 39.48 -10.64 17.25
N THR A 293 38.88 -11.65 17.88
CA THR A 293 38.11 -12.72 17.22
C THR A 293 36.66 -12.76 17.69
N LEU A 294 35.81 -13.45 16.93
CA LEU A 294 34.41 -13.66 17.28
C LEU A 294 34.27 -14.85 18.26
N THR A 295 33.49 -14.66 19.33
CA THR A 295 33.42 -15.59 20.49
C THR A 295 32.61 -16.87 20.24
N GLY A 296 32.08 -17.06 19.03
CA GLY A 296 31.13 -18.13 18.72
C GLY A 296 29.73 -17.94 19.34
N ARG A 297 29.42 -16.75 19.88
CA ARG A 297 28.19 -16.49 20.66
C ARG A 297 27.56 -15.16 20.29
N LEU A 298 26.29 -14.99 20.66
CA LEU A 298 25.63 -13.68 20.63
C LEU A 298 26.26 -12.75 21.68
N GLY A 299 26.33 -11.46 21.36
CA GLY A 299 26.84 -10.42 22.25
C GLY A 299 25.81 -9.94 23.27
N GLU A 300 26.17 -8.94 24.07
CA GLU A 300 25.23 -8.33 25.01
C GLU A 300 24.15 -7.52 24.27
N GLY A 301 22.90 -7.96 24.39
CA GLY A 301 21.72 -7.29 23.84
C GLY A 301 20.62 -8.28 23.44
N GLU A 302 19.40 -7.77 23.24
CA GLU A 302 18.29 -8.58 22.75
C GLU A 302 18.44 -8.87 21.24
N SER A 303 18.08 -10.09 20.82
CA SER A 303 17.84 -10.35 19.40
C SER A 303 16.54 -9.64 18.96
N PRO A 304 16.46 -9.16 17.71
CA PRO A 304 15.34 -8.34 17.25
C PRO A 304 14.08 -9.18 16.97
N GLU A 305 13.35 -9.53 18.02
CA GLU A 305 11.99 -10.04 17.87
C GLU A 305 11.06 -8.94 17.35
N THR A 306 10.17 -9.27 16.42
CA THR A 306 9.41 -8.26 15.67
C THR A 306 8.59 -7.33 16.56
N GLU A 307 7.92 -7.82 17.61
CA GLU A 307 7.14 -6.96 18.51
C GLU A 307 8.02 -6.10 19.44
N SER A 308 9.23 -6.54 19.84
CA SER A 308 10.19 -5.70 20.58
C SER A 308 10.69 -4.54 19.69
N VAL A 309 11.02 -4.84 18.43
CA VAL A 309 11.35 -3.81 17.43
C VAL A 309 10.20 -2.83 17.23
N ILE A 310 8.95 -3.30 17.15
CA ILE A 310 7.79 -2.43 16.98
C ILE A 310 7.59 -1.52 18.20
N ALA A 311 7.64 -2.04 19.42
CA ALA A 311 7.49 -1.23 20.64
C ALA A 311 8.45 -0.02 20.62
N ARG A 312 9.72 -0.27 20.26
CA ARG A 312 10.76 0.76 20.10
C ARG A 312 10.44 1.77 18.97
N LEU A 313 9.81 1.33 17.88
CA LEU A 313 9.37 2.22 16.79
C LEU A 313 8.14 3.07 17.16
N LEU A 314 7.20 2.53 17.94
CA LEU A 314 6.03 3.27 18.43
C LEU A 314 6.45 4.44 19.31
N GLU A 315 7.36 4.18 20.26
CA GLU A 315 7.95 5.21 21.11
C GLU A 315 8.75 6.25 20.30
N ALA A 316 9.64 5.79 19.40
CA ALA A 316 10.58 6.66 18.69
C ALA A 316 9.92 7.65 17.71
N GLU A 317 8.84 7.27 17.03
CA GLU A 317 8.14 8.16 16.07
C GLU A 317 6.82 8.73 16.60
N SER A 318 6.37 8.31 17.80
CA SER A 318 5.09 8.67 18.42
C SER A 318 3.88 8.31 17.56
N VAL A 319 3.78 7.04 17.17
CA VAL A 319 2.74 6.47 16.30
C VAL A 319 2.01 5.29 16.97
N THR A 320 0.88 4.82 16.44
CA THR A 320 0.16 3.65 16.99
C THR A 320 0.53 2.35 16.28
N ARG A 321 0.17 1.20 16.87
CA ARG A 321 0.39 -0.15 16.28
C ARG A 321 -0.25 -0.31 14.90
N GLU A 322 -1.23 0.54 14.57
CA GLU A 322 -1.95 0.65 13.30
C GLU A 322 -1.17 1.39 12.21
N ASP A 323 -0.07 2.04 12.56
CA ASP A 323 0.77 2.82 11.65
C ASP A 323 2.06 2.07 11.24
N VAL A 324 2.38 0.96 11.94
CA VAL A 324 3.61 0.17 11.78
C VAL A 324 3.36 -1.14 11.03
N SER A 325 3.74 -1.10 9.76
CA SER A 325 3.44 -2.02 8.67
C SER A 325 4.59 -3.00 8.43
N ILE A 326 4.43 -4.30 8.68
CA ILE A 326 5.51 -5.29 8.53
C ILE A 326 5.38 -6.09 7.24
N ILE A 327 6.42 -6.07 6.40
CA ILE A 327 6.55 -6.91 5.21
C ILE A 327 7.48 -8.07 5.56
N GLU A 328 6.97 -9.31 5.48
CA GLU A 328 7.69 -10.52 5.87
C GLU A 328 7.74 -11.59 4.77
N ASP A 329 8.84 -12.35 4.74
CA ASP A 329 9.16 -13.38 3.73
C ASP A 329 9.20 -14.81 4.35
N HIS A 330 8.40 -15.05 5.39
CA HIS A 330 8.24 -16.37 6.04
C HIS A 330 6.90 -17.06 5.67
N PRO A 331 6.87 -18.39 5.49
CA PRO A 331 5.68 -19.11 5.01
C PRO A 331 4.58 -19.34 6.06
N ASP A 332 4.92 -19.49 7.34
CA ASP A 332 4.03 -20.07 8.36
C ASP A 332 3.86 -19.19 9.62
N ASP A 333 2.79 -18.39 9.68
CA ASP A 333 2.29 -17.73 10.91
C ASP A 333 0.74 -17.63 10.88
N PRO A 334 0.01 -18.19 11.88
CA PRO A 334 -1.45 -18.20 11.93
C PRO A 334 -2.13 -16.93 12.52
N PHE A 335 -1.44 -15.78 12.56
CA PHE A 335 -1.90 -14.38 12.80
C PHE A 335 -1.63 -13.79 14.22
N PRO A 336 -0.94 -12.63 14.30
CA PRO A 336 -0.91 -11.70 15.43
C PRO A 336 -1.68 -10.38 15.14
N PRO A 337 -1.97 -9.54 16.15
CA PRO A 337 -2.55 -8.21 15.96
C PRO A 337 -1.53 -7.19 15.45
N GLY A 338 -2.01 -6.16 14.74
CA GLY A 338 -1.15 -5.14 14.11
C GLY A 338 -0.83 -5.46 12.64
N ILE A 339 -0.25 -4.49 11.93
CA ILE A 339 -0.38 -4.50 10.48
C ILE A 339 0.68 -5.34 9.69
N ARG A 340 0.36 -6.64 9.56
CA ARG A 340 1.05 -7.79 8.92
C ARG A 340 0.92 -8.12 7.40
N ILE A 341 1.89 -7.91 6.51
CA ILE A 341 1.90 -8.55 5.16
C ILE A 341 2.86 -9.73 5.11
N GLN A 342 2.37 -10.84 4.56
CA GLN A 342 3.17 -11.87 3.91
C GLN A 342 3.12 -11.61 2.39
N PHE A 343 4.21 -11.13 1.81
CA PHE A 343 4.32 -10.85 0.36
C PHE A 343 5.55 -11.60 -0.17
N PRO A 344 5.42 -12.39 -1.25
CA PRO A 344 6.58 -12.96 -1.92
C PRO A 344 7.35 -11.83 -2.60
N MET A 345 8.32 -11.25 -1.89
CA MET A 345 9.01 -10.02 -2.29
C MET A 345 9.61 -10.12 -3.70
N ARG A 346 10.24 -11.25 -4.00
CA ARG A 346 10.74 -11.60 -5.33
C ARG A 346 9.70 -11.39 -6.44
N LEU A 347 8.46 -11.81 -6.22
CA LEU A 347 7.38 -11.70 -7.22
C LEU A 347 6.97 -10.23 -7.47
N VAL A 348 7.04 -9.37 -6.45
CA VAL A 348 6.76 -7.93 -6.60
C VAL A 348 7.89 -7.26 -7.37
N LEU A 349 9.16 -7.58 -7.05
CA LEU A 349 10.31 -7.09 -7.80
C LEU A 349 10.25 -7.59 -9.26
N ASP A 350 9.93 -8.86 -9.49
CA ASP A 350 9.71 -9.44 -10.82
C ASP A 350 8.63 -8.65 -11.61
N TYR A 351 7.49 -8.29 -11.00
CA TYR A 351 6.44 -7.51 -11.67
C TYR A 351 6.78 -6.03 -11.90
N VAL A 352 7.57 -5.41 -11.01
CA VAL A 352 8.10 -4.04 -11.22
C VAL A 352 9.11 -4.05 -12.38
N ASN A 353 10.02 -5.03 -12.40
CA ASN A 353 11.01 -5.21 -13.46
C ASN A 353 10.36 -5.51 -14.82
N GLN A 354 9.28 -6.30 -14.83
CA GLN A 354 8.46 -6.56 -16.03
C GLN A 354 7.53 -5.39 -16.40
N ARG A 355 7.49 -4.31 -15.60
CA ARG A 355 6.60 -3.13 -15.75
C ARG A 355 5.10 -3.42 -15.67
N VAL A 356 4.72 -4.58 -15.11
CA VAL A 356 3.33 -4.97 -14.83
C VAL A 356 2.77 -4.15 -13.66
N LEU A 357 3.63 -3.77 -12.71
CA LEU A 357 3.35 -2.77 -11.68
C LEU A 357 4.10 -1.47 -12.02
N SER A 358 3.38 -0.35 -12.17
CA SER A 358 4.01 0.97 -12.20
C SER A 358 4.44 1.39 -10.79
N ARG A 359 5.33 2.40 -10.66
CA ARG A 359 5.70 2.96 -9.34
C ARG A 359 4.50 3.57 -8.60
N GLU A 360 3.54 4.13 -9.33
CA GLU A 360 2.29 4.67 -8.79
C GLU A 360 1.33 3.54 -8.41
N THR A 361 1.26 2.47 -9.22
CA THR A 361 0.54 1.24 -8.88
C THR A 361 1.10 0.60 -7.61
N LEU A 362 2.43 0.56 -7.47
CA LEU A 362 3.14 0.07 -6.28
C LEU A 362 2.87 0.96 -5.05
N SER A 363 2.83 2.29 -5.23
CA SER A 363 2.34 3.21 -4.20
C SER A 363 0.88 2.94 -3.83
N GLY A 364 0.04 2.58 -4.81
CA GLY A 364 -1.31 2.08 -4.60
C GLY A 364 -1.30 0.85 -3.71
N VAL A 365 -0.59 -0.21 -4.09
CA VAL A 365 -0.42 -1.46 -3.30
C VAL A 365 0.04 -1.16 -1.86
N LEU A 366 1.15 -0.46 -1.69
CA LEU A 366 1.75 -0.20 -0.38
C LEU A 366 0.98 0.86 0.45
N GLY A 367 0.10 1.63 -0.20
CA GLY A 367 -0.81 2.60 0.42
C GLY A 367 -2.15 2.01 0.85
N SER A 368 -2.73 1.16 -0.01
CA SER A 368 -3.98 0.42 0.17
C SER A 368 -3.87 -0.64 1.24
N PHE A 369 -2.78 -1.40 1.22
CA PHE A 369 -2.52 -2.39 2.25
C PHE A 369 -2.02 -1.66 3.49
N GLY A 370 -2.91 -0.89 4.14
CA GLY A 370 -2.85 -0.60 5.56
C GLY A 370 -2.90 -1.95 6.28
N LEU A 371 -1.76 -2.35 6.80
CA LEU A 371 -1.07 -3.56 6.32
C LEU A 371 -1.52 -4.89 6.98
N LEU A 372 -2.75 -4.98 7.52
CA LEU A 372 -3.27 -5.99 8.49
C LEU A 372 -3.06 -7.50 8.16
N ARG A 373 -2.59 -8.29 9.16
CA ARG A 373 -2.31 -9.73 8.97
C ARG A 373 -3.57 -10.55 8.70
N SER A 374 -3.41 -11.50 7.78
CA SER A 374 -4.25 -12.70 7.60
C SER A 374 -4.24 -13.72 8.92
N GLY A 375 -5.87 -14.88 10.11
CA GLY A 375 -6.16 -15.75 11.30
C GLY A 375 -7.49 -16.50 11.13
N PRO A 376 -7.56 -17.83 11.33
CA PRO A 376 -6.47 -18.81 11.41
C PRO A 376 -6.55 -19.87 10.29
N ARG A 377 -5.46 -20.63 10.11
CA ARG A 377 -5.58 -22.01 9.61
C ARG A 377 -5.64 -22.97 10.81
N LYS A 378 -6.63 -23.84 10.77
CA LYS A 378 -7.05 -24.73 11.86
C LYS A 378 -6.13 -25.93 12.05
N GLY A 379 -6.01 -26.35 13.32
CA GLY A 379 -6.38 -27.73 13.70
C GLY A 379 -7.89 -27.80 13.91
#